data_AF-A0A074YZ13-F1
#
_entry.id   AF-A0A074YZ13-F1
#
_cell.length_a   1.000
_cell.length_b   1.000
_cell.length_c   1.000
_cell.angle_alpha   90.00
_cell.angle_beta   90.00
_cell.angle_gamma   90.00
#
_symmetry.space_group_name_H-M   'P 1'
#
loop_
_entity.id
_entity.type
_entity.pdbx_description
1 polymer ?
#
loop_
_entity_poly.entity_id
_entity_poly.type
_entity_poly.pdbx_seq_one_letter_code
_entity_poly.pdbx_strand_id
1 'polypeptide(L)'
;MFGVELAVGALCLVFRDETETRINKALENVIMSFSDTSIPGNNGMTSSYRDLIQRVIQCCGIYGVDDYPGPNIPASCCIPGRAGCPSKSAAFTVGCKQVTNELVRQKFLTALALIMSVPLVKVFGLMCAILLCCVARRRDEIQYTEVHVEA
;
A
#
# COMPACT_ATOMS: atom_id res chain seq x y z
N MET A 1 4.46 13.91 12.22
CA MET A 1 3.94 12.78 11.41
C MET A 1 2.42 12.76 11.33
N PHE A 2 1.67 12.87 12.46
CA PHE A 2 0.19 12.84 12.45
C PHE A 2 -0.47 13.85 11.49
N GLY A 3 0.01 15.10 11.44
CA GLY A 3 -0.57 16.12 10.56
C GLY A 3 -0.44 15.80 9.07
N VAL A 4 0.65 15.12 8.68
CA VAL A 4 0.85 14.67 7.29
C VAL A 4 -0.16 13.58 6.93
N GLU A 5 -0.41 12.64 7.84
CA GLU A 5 -1.40 11.56 7.63
C GLU A 5 -2.82 12.13 7.45
N LEU A 6 -3.21 13.12 8.28
CA LEU A 6 -4.50 13.80 8.12
C LEU A 6 -4.59 14.59 6.82
N ALA A 7 -3.53 15.33 6.46
CA ALA A 7 -3.50 16.12 5.23
C ALA A 7 -3.60 15.22 3.99
N VAL A 8 -2.82 14.14 3.94
CA VAL A 8 -2.88 13.15 2.86
C VAL A 8 -4.25 12.48 2.81
N GLY A 9 -4.81 12.07 3.95
CA GLY A 9 -6.16 11.50 4.01
C GLY A 9 -7.23 12.43 3.47
N ALA A 10 -7.19 13.71 3.84
CA ALA A 10 -8.09 14.74 3.33
C ALA A 10 -7.92 14.98 1.82
N LEU A 11 -6.66 15.09 1.35
CA LEU A 11 -6.37 15.26 -0.08
C LEU A 11 -6.85 14.07 -0.90
N CYS A 12 -6.62 12.83 -0.44
CA CYS A 12 -7.11 11.62 -1.08
C CYS A 12 -8.64 11.61 -1.16
N LEU A 13 -9.34 12.09 -0.12
CA LEU A 13 -10.81 12.18 -0.13
C LEU A 13 -11.34 13.24 -1.09
N VAL A 14 -10.77 14.44 -1.07
CA VAL A 14 -11.19 15.57 -1.92
C VAL A 14 -10.87 15.29 -3.39
N PHE A 15 -9.65 14.83 -3.67
CA PHE A 15 -9.14 14.56 -5.01
C PHE A 15 -9.18 13.06 -5.34
N ARG A 16 -10.29 12.40 -5.04
CA ARG A 16 -10.44 10.95 -5.24
C ARG A 16 -10.26 10.54 -6.70
N ASP A 17 -10.86 11.29 -7.62
CA ASP A 17 -10.75 11.05 -9.06
C ASP A 17 -9.30 11.16 -9.54
N GLU A 18 -8.62 12.24 -9.16
CA GLU A 18 -7.20 12.41 -9.49
C GLU A 18 -6.33 11.31 -8.86
N THR A 19 -6.65 10.91 -7.63
CA THR A 19 -5.98 9.81 -6.93
C THR A 19 -6.14 8.49 -7.70
N GLU A 20 -7.33 8.19 -8.22
CA GLU A 20 -7.58 7.02 -9.08
C GLU A 20 -6.71 7.07 -10.33
N THR A 21 -6.64 8.21 -11.02
CA THR A 21 -5.79 8.33 -12.22
C THR A 21 -4.29 8.15 -11.91
N ARG A 22 -3.82 8.66 -10.77
CA ARG A 22 -2.44 8.50 -10.32
C ARG A 22 -2.11 7.05 -9.97
N ILE A 23 -3.04 6.36 -9.29
CA ILE A 23 -2.92 4.93 -9.00
C ILE A 23 -2.85 4.14 -10.31
N ASN A 24 -3.73 4.43 -11.27
CA ASN A 24 -3.72 3.76 -12.57
C ASN A 24 -2.43 3.98 -13.34
N LYS A 25 -1.88 5.21 -13.36
CA LYS A 25 -0.59 5.48 -13.99
C LYS A 25 0.56 4.72 -13.32
N ALA A 26 0.57 4.67 -11.98
CA ALA A 26 1.57 3.91 -11.26
C ALA A 26 1.46 2.41 -11.56
N LEU A 27 0.23 1.90 -11.62
CA LEU A 27 -0.07 0.51 -11.97
C LEU A 27 0.38 0.19 -13.40
N GLU A 28 0.07 1.06 -14.36
CA GLU A 28 0.53 0.98 -15.76
C GLU A 28 2.05 0.89 -15.82
N ASN A 29 2.77 1.77 -15.12
CA ASN A 29 4.22 1.73 -15.11
C ASN A 29 4.79 0.42 -14.54
N VAL A 30 4.21 -0.11 -13.45
CA VAL A 30 4.70 -1.36 -12.83
C VAL A 30 4.42 -2.58 -13.72
N ILE A 31 3.24 -2.62 -14.36
CA ILE A 31 2.84 -3.77 -15.19
C ILE A 31 3.49 -3.71 -16.58
N MET A 32 3.57 -2.53 -17.19
CA MET A 32 4.18 -2.31 -18.52
C MET A 32 5.71 -2.32 -18.47
N SER A 33 6.33 -2.23 -17.29
CA SER A 33 7.77 -2.49 -17.12
C SER A 33 8.17 -3.95 -17.41
N PHE A 34 7.28 -4.75 -18.00
CA PHE A 34 7.62 -5.99 -18.69
C PHE A 34 8.43 -5.68 -19.96
N SER A 35 9.69 -5.27 -19.77
CA SER A 35 10.68 -5.25 -20.83
C SER A 35 10.91 -6.69 -21.28
N ASP A 36 10.76 -6.94 -22.58
CA ASP A 36 11.11 -8.19 -23.25
C ASP A 36 12.36 -8.81 -22.61
N THR A 37 12.16 -9.96 -21.96
CA THR A 37 13.21 -10.78 -21.38
C THR A 37 14.08 -11.36 -22.49
N SER A 38 14.97 -10.53 -23.02
CA SER A 38 16.14 -10.93 -23.81
C SER A 38 17.46 -10.49 -23.16
N ILE A 39 17.41 -9.82 -21.99
CA ILE A 39 18.59 -9.44 -21.21
C ILE A 39 18.49 -10.04 -19.80
N PRO A 40 19.29 -11.06 -19.45
CA PRO A 40 19.39 -11.58 -18.10
C PRO A 40 20.22 -10.62 -17.25
N GLY A 41 19.67 -10.07 -16.16
CA GLY A 41 20.51 -9.47 -15.12
C GLY A 41 19.97 -8.30 -14.30
N ASN A 42 18.82 -7.67 -14.61
CA ASN A 42 18.45 -6.42 -13.90
C ASN A 42 16.97 -6.27 -13.47
N ASN A 43 16.14 -7.32 -13.60
CA ASN A 43 14.67 -7.15 -13.57
C ASN A 43 13.97 -7.70 -12.30
N GLY A 44 14.70 -8.03 -11.23
CA GLY A 44 14.15 -8.81 -10.10
C GLY A 44 13.11 -8.09 -9.22
N MET A 45 13.22 -6.76 -9.02
CA MET A 45 12.29 -6.03 -8.15
C MET A 45 10.97 -5.70 -8.84
N THR A 46 11.00 -5.14 -10.04
CA THR A 46 9.77 -4.71 -10.74
C THR A 46 8.91 -5.90 -11.14
N SER A 47 9.52 -7.03 -11.52
CA SER A 47 8.79 -8.28 -11.75
C SER A 47 8.10 -8.78 -10.48
N SER A 48 8.75 -8.66 -9.32
CA SER A 48 8.20 -9.08 -8.03
C SER A 48 6.97 -8.26 -7.62
N TYR A 49 6.99 -6.94 -7.82
CA TYR A 49 5.83 -6.08 -7.50
C TYR A 49 4.66 -6.35 -8.43
N ARG A 50 4.92 -6.51 -9.73
CA ARG A 50 3.91 -6.90 -10.71
C ARG A 50 3.27 -8.23 -10.33
N ASP A 51 4.09 -9.22 -10.00
CA ASP A 51 3.61 -10.56 -9.64
C ASP A 51 2.77 -10.55 -8.36
N LEU A 52 3.18 -9.75 -7.37
CA LEU A 52 2.42 -9.56 -6.15
C LEU A 52 1.06 -8.90 -6.43
N ILE A 53 1.03 -7.81 -7.20
CA ILE A 53 -0.20 -7.09 -7.52
C ILE A 53 -1.17 -8.02 -8.24
N GLN A 54 -0.72 -8.67 -9.31
CA GLN A 54 -1.56 -9.57 -10.12
C GLN A 54 -2.15 -10.72 -9.30
N ARG A 55 -1.37 -11.26 -8.35
CA ARG A 55 -1.84 -12.32 -7.45
C ARG A 55 -2.82 -11.82 -6.39
N VAL A 56 -2.56 -10.64 -5.81
CA VAL A 56 -3.38 -10.08 -4.71
C VAL A 56 -4.73 -9.60 -5.21
N ILE A 57 -4.77 -8.92 -6.36
CA ILE A 57 -6.02 -8.37 -6.92
C ILE A 57 -6.61 -9.25 -8.04
N GLN A 58 -6.01 -10.42 -8.30
CA GLN A 58 -6.53 -11.45 -9.21
C GLN A 58 -6.82 -10.91 -10.62
N CYS A 59 -5.82 -10.26 -11.22
CA CYS A 59 -5.91 -9.64 -12.53
C CYS A 59 -4.71 -10.03 -13.40
N CYS A 60 -4.83 -9.80 -14.71
CA CYS A 60 -3.71 -10.00 -15.63
C CYS A 60 -3.62 -8.85 -16.64
N GLY A 61 -2.41 -8.32 -16.84
CA GLY A 61 -2.18 -7.12 -17.66
C GLY A 61 -2.89 -5.87 -17.12
N ILE A 62 -2.78 -4.76 -17.84
CA ILE A 62 -3.51 -3.52 -17.52
C ILE A 62 -4.96 -3.61 -17.98
N TYR A 63 -5.17 -3.97 -19.25
CA TYR A 63 -6.46 -4.16 -19.88
C TYR A 63 -6.85 -5.63 -19.98
N GLY A 64 -5.87 -6.54 -19.96
CA GLY A 64 -6.13 -7.98 -19.93
C GLY A 64 -4.88 -8.81 -20.22
N VAL A 65 -5.05 -10.13 -20.30
CA VAL A 65 -3.97 -11.08 -20.62
C VAL A 65 -3.32 -10.84 -22.00
N ASP A 66 -4.00 -10.10 -22.88
CA ASP A 66 -3.48 -9.76 -24.21
C ASP A 66 -2.43 -8.67 -24.22
N ASP A 67 -2.25 -7.95 -23.12
CA ASP A 67 -1.15 -6.99 -22.96
C ASP A 67 0.22 -7.67 -22.96
N TYR A 68 0.28 -8.99 -22.72
CA TYR A 68 1.51 -9.77 -22.84
C TYR A 68 1.66 -10.33 -24.26
N PRO A 69 2.74 -9.97 -24.98
CA PRO A 69 3.00 -10.49 -26.30
C PRO A 69 3.38 -11.98 -26.21
N GLY A 70 2.73 -12.81 -27.01
CA GLY A 70 3.04 -14.24 -27.14
C GLY A 70 2.41 -15.15 -26.05
N PRO A 71 2.87 -16.41 -25.97
CA PRO A 71 2.32 -17.41 -25.06
C PRO A 71 2.87 -17.29 -23.62
N ASN A 72 3.96 -16.55 -23.44
CA ASN A 72 4.65 -16.43 -22.16
C ASN A 72 3.95 -15.37 -21.29
N ILE A 73 3.09 -15.84 -20.41
CA ILE A 73 2.47 -15.02 -19.37
C ILE A 73 3.10 -15.33 -18.00
N PRO A 74 3.08 -14.37 -17.07
CA PRO A 74 3.58 -14.59 -15.72
C PRO A 74 2.79 -15.65 -14.99
N ALA A 75 3.47 -16.42 -14.14
CA ALA A 75 2.81 -17.35 -13.22
C ALA A 75 1.83 -16.65 -12.25
N SER A 76 2.07 -15.36 -11.95
CA SER A 76 1.22 -14.52 -11.11
C SER A 76 -0.15 -14.20 -11.73
N CYS A 77 -0.28 -14.29 -13.05
CA CYS A 77 -1.56 -14.16 -13.75
C CYS A 77 -2.43 -15.42 -13.69
N CYS A 78 -1.89 -16.55 -13.21
CA CYS A 78 -2.58 -17.84 -13.30
C CYS A 78 -3.65 -18.01 -12.24
N ILE A 79 -4.77 -18.58 -12.65
CA ILE A 79 -5.83 -18.97 -11.73
C ILE A 79 -5.30 -20.11 -10.83
N PRO A 80 -5.42 -20.01 -9.49
CA PRO A 80 -4.98 -21.04 -8.57
C PRO A 80 -5.57 -22.41 -8.93
N GLY A 81 -4.75 -23.46 -8.92
CA GLY A 81 -5.16 -24.82 -9.28
C GLY A 81 -4.98 -25.20 -10.75
N ARG A 82 -4.60 -24.26 -11.62
CA ARG A 82 -4.14 -24.57 -13.00
C ARG A 82 -2.61 -24.57 -13.04
N ALA A 83 -2.01 -25.75 -13.03
CA ALA A 83 -0.56 -25.90 -13.02
C ALA A 83 0.07 -25.24 -14.26
N GLY A 84 0.96 -24.27 -14.02
CA GLY A 84 1.88 -23.74 -15.04
C GLY A 84 1.29 -22.85 -16.13
N CYS A 85 0.06 -22.30 -16.00
CA CYS A 85 -0.61 -21.52 -17.06
C CYS A 85 -0.38 -22.09 -18.47
N PRO A 86 -1.01 -23.22 -18.82
CA PRO A 86 -0.79 -23.86 -20.12
C PRO A 86 -1.14 -22.95 -21.32
N SER A 87 -1.97 -21.94 -21.10
CA SER A 87 -2.45 -21.00 -22.11
C SER A 87 -2.98 -19.73 -21.45
N LYS A 88 -3.19 -18.66 -22.24
CA LYS A 88 -3.87 -17.44 -21.80
C LYS A 88 -5.28 -17.70 -21.22
N SER A 89 -5.93 -18.80 -21.61
CA SER A 89 -7.24 -19.19 -21.06
C SER A 89 -7.19 -19.69 -19.61
N ALA A 90 -5.99 -19.96 -19.07
CA ALA A 90 -5.75 -20.29 -17.67
C ALA A 90 -5.36 -19.07 -16.80
N ALA A 91 -5.30 -17.88 -17.40
CA ALA A 91 -5.04 -16.63 -16.71
C ALA A 91 -6.32 -15.91 -16.29
N PHE A 92 -6.19 -14.93 -15.40
CA PHE A 92 -7.24 -13.94 -15.18
C PHE A 92 -7.53 -13.18 -16.47
N THR A 93 -8.79 -13.15 -16.88
CA THR A 93 -9.23 -12.42 -18.09
C THR A 93 -9.42 -10.92 -17.82
N VAL A 94 -9.60 -10.55 -16.56
CA VAL A 94 -9.82 -9.17 -16.15
C VAL A 94 -8.50 -8.40 -16.06
N GLY A 95 -8.47 -7.21 -16.65
CA GLY A 95 -7.35 -6.28 -16.57
C GLY A 95 -7.23 -5.65 -15.18
N CYS A 96 -5.99 -5.41 -14.74
CA CYS A 96 -5.73 -4.83 -13.41
C CYS A 96 -6.33 -3.42 -13.26
N LYS A 97 -6.39 -2.62 -14.32
CA LYS A 97 -7.02 -1.30 -14.30
C LYS A 97 -8.50 -1.36 -13.94
N GLN A 98 -9.22 -2.33 -14.50
CA GLN A 98 -10.64 -2.51 -14.22
C GLN A 98 -10.86 -2.89 -12.75
N VAL A 99 -10.10 -3.87 -12.24
CA VAL A 99 -10.23 -4.31 -10.83
C VAL A 99 -9.83 -3.20 -9.87
N THR A 100 -8.73 -2.48 -10.17
CA THR A 100 -8.27 -1.35 -9.35
C THR A 100 -9.29 -0.22 -9.32
N ASN A 101 -9.91 0.14 -10.45
CA ASN A 101 -10.97 1.14 -10.48
C ASN A 101 -12.18 0.71 -9.65
N GLU A 102 -12.59 -0.56 -9.74
CA GLU A 102 -13.71 -1.05 -8.95
C GLU A 102 -13.38 -1.05 -7.45
N LEU A 103 -12.15 -1.45 -7.07
CA LEU A 103 -11.65 -1.38 -5.70
C LEU A 103 -11.61 0.05 -5.19
N VAL A 104 -11.09 0.99 -5.97
CA VAL A 104 -11.08 2.41 -5.62
C VAL A 104 -12.51 2.95 -5.54
N ARG A 105 -13.43 2.52 -6.39
CA ARG A 105 -14.82 3.00 -6.36
C ARG A 105 -15.63 2.44 -5.19
N GLN A 106 -15.45 1.17 -4.85
CA GLN A 106 -16.25 0.51 -3.82
C GLN A 106 -15.60 0.49 -2.44
N LYS A 107 -14.27 0.34 -2.36
CA LYS A 107 -13.56 0.02 -1.11
C LYS A 107 -12.64 1.13 -0.61
N PHE A 108 -12.49 2.21 -1.37
CA PHE A 108 -11.60 3.32 -0.99
C PHE A 108 -11.94 3.95 0.36
N LEU A 109 -13.23 4.17 0.67
CA LEU A 109 -13.62 4.71 1.97
C LEU A 109 -13.25 3.76 3.12
N THR A 110 -13.43 2.45 2.92
CA THR A 110 -13.03 1.43 3.90
C THR A 110 -11.52 1.41 4.09
N ALA A 111 -10.74 1.48 3.01
CA ALA A 111 -9.28 1.53 3.07
C ALA A 111 -8.80 2.79 3.80
N LEU A 112 -9.39 3.95 3.52
CA LEU A 112 -9.09 5.20 4.22
C LEU A 112 -9.44 5.13 5.70
N ALA A 113 -10.59 4.55 6.06
CA ALA A 113 -10.96 4.39 7.47
C ALA A 113 -9.93 3.55 8.25
N LEU A 114 -9.43 2.46 7.64
CA LEU A 114 -8.38 1.64 8.25
C LEU A 114 -7.07 2.42 8.44
N ILE A 115 -6.63 3.18 7.43
CA ILE A 115 -5.41 4.00 7.52
C ILE A 115 -5.56 5.11 8.56
N MET A 116 -6.74 5.74 8.63
CA MET A 116 -7.04 6.82 9.57
C MET A 116 -7.16 6.35 11.03
N SER A 117 -7.22 5.04 11.29
CA SER A 117 -7.12 4.52 12.65
C SER A 117 -5.72 4.74 13.27
N VAL A 118 -4.67 4.74 12.46
CA VAL A 118 -3.28 4.87 12.92
C VAL A 118 -3.00 6.23 13.60
N PRO A 119 -3.35 7.41 13.03
CA PRO A 119 -3.15 8.68 13.73
C PRO A 119 -3.90 8.77 15.06
N LEU A 120 -5.05 8.10 15.22
CA LEU A 120 -5.76 8.06 16.51
C LEU A 120 -4.93 7.37 17.60
N VAL A 121 -4.30 6.24 17.28
CA VAL A 121 -3.38 5.56 18.21
C VAL A 121 -2.17 6.43 18.54
N LYS A 122 -1.63 7.18 17.58
CA LYS A 122 -0.53 8.11 17.82
C LYS A 122 -0.92 9.24 18.78
N VAL A 123 -2.13 9.79 18.65
CA VAL A 123 -2.64 10.82 19.57
C VAL A 123 -2.78 10.25 20.97
N PHE A 124 -3.32 9.03 21.12
CA PHE A 124 -3.40 8.37 22.42
C PHE A 124 -2.02 8.15 23.05
N GLY A 125 -1.05 7.65 22.28
CA GLY A 125 0.33 7.48 22.74
C GLY A 125 0.99 8.79 23.16
N LEU A 126 0.74 9.89 22.43
CA LEU A 126 1.22 11.22 22.79
C LEU A 126 0.62 11.70 24.12
N MET A 127 -0.68 11.50 24.33
CA MET A 127 -1.34 11.85 25.59
C MET A 127 -0.74 11.09 26.76
N CYS A 128 -0.55 9.78 26.65
CA CYS A 128 0.11 8.98 27.68
C CYS A 128 1.55 9.43 27.95
N ALA A 129 2.33 9.74 26.91
CA ALA A 129 3.70 10.22 27.06
C ALA A 129 3.76 11.56 27.80
N ILE A 130 2.88 12.51 27.46
CA ILE A 130 2.81 13.80 28.16
C ILE A 130 2.46 13.60 29.65
N LEU A 131 1.47 12.75 29.95
CA LEU A 131 1.10 12.44 31.33
C LEU A 131 2.26 11.83 32.12
N LEU A 132 2.99 10.89 31.52
CA LEU A 132 4.16 10.28 32.14
C LEU A 132 5.29 11.29 32.35
N CYS A 133 5.59 12.15 31.37
CA CYS A 133 6.58 13.22 31.53
C CYS A 133 6.19 14.21 32.63
N CYS A 134 4.91 14.56 32.74
CA CYS A 134 4.41 15.41 33.81
C CYS A 134 4.60 14.76 35.19
N VAL A 135 4.31 13.46 35.32
CA VAL A 135 4.49 12.71 36.57
C VAL A 135 5.97 12.55 36.93
N ALA A 136 6.82 12.19 35.96
CA ALA A 136 8.26 12.04 36.17
C ALA A 136 8.91 13.34 36.63
N ARG A 137 8.62 14.45 35.94
CA ARG A 137 9.15 15.77 36.30
C ARG A 137 8.73 16.19 37.71
N ARG A 138 7.49 15.91 38.11
CA ARG A 138 7.04 16.19 39.50
C ARG A 138 7.79 15.35 40.54
N ARG A 139 8.13 14.09 40.23
CA ARG A 139 8.93 13.25 41.14
C ARG A 139 10.35 13.78 41.29
N ASP A 140 10.97 14.18 40.19
CA ASP A 140 12.31 14.78 40.22
C ASP A 140 12.32 16.06 41.06
N GLU A 141 11.34 16.96 40.88
CA GLU A 141 11.20 18.20 41.66
C GLU A 141 11.10 17.94 43.18
N ILE A 142 10.32 16.94 43.61
CA ILE A 142 10.17 16.57 45.03
C ILE A 142 11.49 16.04 45.60
N GLN A 143 12.20 15.19 44.84
CA GLN A 143 13.46 14.60 45.29
C GLN A 143 14.56 15.67 45.46
N TYR A 144 14.59 16.70 44.62
CA TYR A 144 15.51 17.84 44.78
C TYR A 144 15.23 18.65 46.06
N THR A 145 13.96 18.86 46.41
CA THR A 145 13.60 19.59 47.64
C THR A 145 13.98 18.84 48.91
N GLU A 146 13.84 17.51 48.96
CA GLU A 146 14.22 16.76 50.16
C GLU A 146 15.73 16.79 50.41
N VAL A 147 16.55 16.61 49.37
CA VAL A 147 18.01 16.68 49.49
C VAL A 147 18.51 18.07 49.95
N HIS A 148 17.77 19.15 49.63
CA HIS A 148 18.15 20.51 50.04
C HIS A 148 17.64 20.90 51.43
N VAL A 149 16.67 20.16 52.00
CA VAL A 149 16.21 20.37 53.38
C VAL A 149 17.13 19.65 54.38
N GLU A 150 17.84 18.60 53.95
CA GLU A 150 18.77 17.83 54.78
C GLU A 150 20.22 18.36 54.79
N ALA A 151 20.54 19.42 54.03
CA ALA A 151 21.86 20.05 53.96
C ALA A 151 21.91 21.38 54.72
#